data_AF-A0A7C2T7A9-F1
#
_entry.id   AF-A0A7C2T7A9-F1
#
_cell.length_a   1.000
_cell.length_b   1.000
_cell.length_c   1.000
_cell.angle_alpha   90.00
_cell.angle_beta   90.00
_cell.angle_gamma   90.00
#
_symmetry.space_group_name_H-M   'P 1'
#
loop_
_entity.id
_entity.type
_entity.pdbx_description
1 polymer ?
#
loop_
_entity_poly.entity_id
_entity_poly.type
_entity_poly.pdbx_seq_one_letter_code
_entity_poly.pdbx_strand_id
1 'polypeptide(L)'
;MKVRVLAFCSVLLATPVSAQETFEARASNLAGLSRIFGELHHIRRMCDPDREGDVWRDRMKRLIDLEQPSFDLRERLVRAFNEGYTLAQDRFSYCDNDAEDYAAARASVGEALVSNLTAPLYSAERGFDDPSVVVVRGEAQ
;
A
#
# COMPACT_ATOMS: atom_id res chain seq x y z
N MET A 1 17.57 -48.51 44.94
CA MET A 1 18.71 -47.72 44.43
C MET A 1 18.26 -47.02 43.15
N LYS A 2 18.19 -45.68 43.19
CA LYS A 2 18.21 -44.67 42.08
C LYS A 2 17.09 -44.66 41.02
N VAL A 3 16.12 -43.77 41.24
CA VAL A 3 15.23 -43.17 40.22
C VAL A 3 16.08 -42.39 39.21
N ARG A 4 15.90 -42.65 37.91
CA ARG A 4 16.49 -41.85 36.83
C ARG A 4 15.40 -40.92 36.28
N VAL A 5 15.44 -39.65 36.70
CA VAL A 5 14.63 -38.58 36.12
C VAL A 5 15.28 -38.20 34.79
N LEU A 6 14.62 -38.51 33.68
CA LEU A 6 14.94 -37.96 32.37
C LEU A 6 14.34 -36.55 32.29
N ALA A 7 15.21 -35.54 32.35
CA ALA A 7 14.82 -34.14 32.16
C ALA A 7 14.42 -33.93 30.70
N PHE A 8 13.11 -33.78 30.46
CA PHE A 8 12.56 -33.36 29.18
C PHE A 8 12.73 -31.84 29.07
N CYS A 9 13.74 -31.39 28.35
CA CYS A 9 13.95 -29.98 28.06
C CYS A 9 13.02 -29.58 26.90
N SER A 10 11.79 -29.18 27.23
CA SER A 10 10.85 -28.60 26.27
C SER A 10 11.37 -27.22 25.85
N VAL A 11 11.98 -27.15 24.67
CA VAL A 11 12.31 -25.89 24.00
C VAL A 11 10.98 -25.26 23.54
N LEU A 12 10.54 -24.22 24.24
CA LEU A 12 9.48 -23.34 23.80
C LEU A 12 9.98 -22.58 22.55
N LEU A 13 9.43 -22.91 21.39
CA LEU A 13 9.57 -22.12 20.17
C LEU A 13 8.93 -20.74 20.43
N ALA A 14 9.76 -19.72 20.59
CA ALA A 14 9.32 -18.34 20.58
C ALA A 14 8.81 -18.00 19.17
N THR A 15 7.50 -17.77 19.03
CA THR A 15 6.83 -17.51 17.76
C THR A 15 6.94 -16.03 17.36
N PRO A 16 7.55 -15.67 16.21
CA PRO A 16 7.56 -14.31 15.68
C PRO A 16 6.30 -14.00 14.86
N VAL A 17 5.10 -14.27 15.37
CA VAL A 17 3.85 -14.13 14.60
C VAL A 17 3.48 -12.65 14.36
N SER A 18 3.68 -11.77 15.35
CA SER A 18 3.25 -10.35 15.27
C SER A 18 4.06 -9.51 14.27
N ALA A 19 5.35 -9.78 14.08
CA ALA A 19 6.18 -9.02 13.14
C ALA A 19 5.87 -9.38 11.68
N GLN A 20 5.48 -10.62 11.40
CA GLN A 20 5.13 -11.07 10.06
C GLN A 20 3.76 -10.52 9.63
N GLU A 21 2.79 -10.49 10.53
CA GLU A 21 1.45 -9.93 10.25
C GLU A 21 1.50 -8.44 9.90
N THR A 22 2.36 -7.66 10.59
CA THR A 22 2.53 -6.23 10.30
C THR A 22 3.23 -5.99 8.95
N PHE A 23 4.21 -6.83 8.60
CA PHE A 23 4.86 -6.78 7.29
C PHE A 23 3.88 -7.07 6.15
N GLU A 24 3.09 -8.15 6.25
CA GLU A 24 2.15 -8.51 5.19
C GLU A 24 1.04 -7.45 5.04
N ALA A 25 0.53 -6.89 6.15
CA ALA A 25 -0.42 -5.80 6.11
C ALA A 25 0.15 -4.57 5.37
N ARG A 26 1.41 -4.19 5.64
CA ARG A 26 2.10 -3.11 4.92
C ARG A 26 2.27 -3.45 3.44
N ALA A 27 2.75 -4.66 3.13
CA ALA A 27 2.95 -5.12 1.76
C ALA A 27 1.64 -5.09 0.94
N SER A 28 0.52 -5.48 1.58
CA SER A 28 -0.81 -5.39 0.99
C SER A 28 -1.23 -3.96 0.70
N ASN A 29 -1.05 -3.03 1.65
CA ASN A 29 -1.36 -1.61 1.43
C ASN A 29 -0.51 -0.99 0.31
N LEU A 30 0.79 -1.32 0.25
CA LEU A 30 1.68 -0.87 -0.83
C LEU A 30 1.25 -1.42 -2.20
N ALA A 31 0.86 -2.70 -2.28
CA ALA A 31 0.34 -3.30 -3.50
C ALA A 31 -0.98 -2.64 -3.92
N GLY A 32 -1.87 -2.36 -2.97
CA GLY A 32 -3.10 -1.60 -3.21
C GLY A 32 -2.82 -0.21 -3.79
N LEU A 33 -1.87 0.52 -3.20
CA LEU A 33 -1.52 1.86 -3.66
C LEU A 33 -0.89 1.83 -5.07
N SER A 34 -0.05 0.82 -5.32
CA SER A 34 0.55 0.58 -6.64
C SER A 34 -0.52 0.34 -7.70
N ARG A 35 -1.56 -0.44 -7.38
CA ARG A 35 -2.71 -0.66 -8.27
C ARG A 35 -3.46 0.63 -8.57
N ILE A 36 -3.73 1.46 -7.55
CA ILE A 36 -4.34 2.79 -7.73
C ILE A 36 -3.52 3.65 -8.68
N PHE A 37 -2.19 3.67 -8.55
CA PHE A 37 -1.33 4.42 -9.48
C PHE A 37 -1.43 3.92 -10.91
N GLY A 38 -1.57 2.61 -11.12
CA GLY A 38 -1.77 2.03 -12.44
C GLY A 38 -3.08 2.47 -13.09
N GLU A 39 -4.18 2.38 -12.34
CA GLU A 39 -5.52 2.81 -12.78
C GLU A 39 -5.54 4.30 -13.13
N LEU A 40 -4.95 5.14 -12.26
CA LEU A 40 -4.87 6.59 -12.48
C LEU A 40 -3.95 6.94 -13.64
N HIS A 41 -2.84 6.21 -13.84
CA HIS A 41 -1.94 6.46 -14.96
C HIS A 41 -2.68 6.31 -16.30
N HIS A 42 -3.49 5.27 -16.47
CA HIS A 42 -4.28 5.08 -17.69
C HIS A 42 -5.24 6.24 -17.93
N ILE A 43 -6.08 6.54 -16.94
CA ILE A 43 -7.16 7.54 -17.12
C ILE A 43 -6.57 8.93 -17.32
N ARG A 44 -5.59 9.33 -16.52
CA ARG A 44 -5.01 10.69 -16.61
C ARG A 44 -4.20 10.90 -17.89
N ARG A 45 -3.62 9.85 -18.48
CA ARG A 45 -3.01 9.92 -19.81
C ARG A 45 -4.01 10.27 -20.92
N MET A 46 -5.29 9.96 -20.75
CA MET A 46 -6.32 10.25 -21.74
C MET A 46 -7.07 11.55 -21.43
N CYS A 47 -7.34 11.82 -20.15
CA CYS A 47 -8.10 13.00 -19.73
C CYS A 47 -7.25 14.27 -19.60
N ASP A 48 -5.99 14.14 -19.20
CA ASP A 48 -5.11 15.29 -18.94
C ASP A 48 -3.63 14.98 -19.28
N PRO A 49 -3.34 14.63 -20.55
CA PRO A 49 -2.02 14.14 -20.96
C PRO A 49 -0.89 15.13 -20.66
N ASP A 50 -1.14 16.44 -20.79
CA ASP A 50 -0.12 17.46 -20.68
C ASP A 50 0.29 17.76 -19.22
N ARG A 51 -0.61 17.54 -18.25
CA ARG A 51 -0.35 17.82 -16.82
C ARG A 51 -0.09 16.57 -16.00
N GLU A 52 -0.76 15.46 -16.31
CA GLU A 52 -0.79 14.28 -15.45
C GLU A 52 -0.33 12.98 -16.13
N GLY A 53 0.03 13.03 -17.41
CA GLY A 53 0.36 11.84 -18.21
C GLY A 53 1.42 10.93 -17.58
N ASP A 54 2.50 11.51 -17.05
CA ASP A 54 3.61 10.75 -16.45
C ASP A 54 3.63 10.76 -14.91
N VAL A 55 2.82 11.62 -14.29
CA VAL A 55 2.82 11.86 -12.83
C VAL A 55 2.65 10.56 -12.03
N TRP A 56 1.72 9.70 -12.45
CA TRP A 56 1.40 8.48 -11.71
C TRP A 56 2.45 7.38 -11.85
N ARG A 57 3.09 7.31 -13.02
CA ARG A 57 4.25 6.44 -13.23
C ARG A 57 5.42 6.89 -12.36
N ASP A 58 5.65 8.19 -12.27
CA ASP A 58 6.73 8.73 -11.43
C ASP A 58 6.44 8.58 -9.94
N ARG A 59 5.19 8.70 -9.50
CA ARG A 59 4.76 8.34 -8.15
C ARG A 59 5.03 6.87 -7.83
N MET A 60 4.77 5.96 -8.78
CA MET A 60 5.10 4.55 -8.62
C MET A 60 6.61 4.30 -8.46
N LYS A 61 7.44 4.96 -9.29
CA LYS A 61 8.91 4.88 -9.14
C LYS A 61 9.35 5.38 -7.77
N ARG A 62 8.83 6.54 -7.36
CA ARG A 62 9.14 7.14 -6.06
C ARG A 62 8.71 6.27 -4.89
N LEU A 63 7.58 5.56 -5.00
CA LEU A 63 7.15 4.59 -3.99
C LEU A 63 8.18 3.47 -3.82
N ILE A 64 8.65 2.88 -4.93
CA ILE A 64 9.67 1.83 -4.91
C ILE A 64 10.99 2.34 -4.31
N ASP A 65 11.41 3.54 -4.72
CA ASP A 65 12.67 4.14 -4.24
C ASP A 65 12.64 4.42 -2.73
N LEU A 66 11.49 4.87 -2.20
CA LEU A 66 11.33 5.15 -0.77
C LEU A 66 11.22 3.88 0.07
N GLU A 67 10.44 2.90 -0.38
CA GLU A 67 10.19 1.68 0.40
C GLU A 67 11.34 0.69 0.33
N GLN A 68 12.23 0.80 -0.68
CA GLN A 68 13.35 -0.13 -0.91
C GLN A 68 12.95 -1.60 -0.71
N PRO A 69 11.90 -2.08 -1.40
CA PRO A 69 11.33 -3.40 -1.15
C PRO A 69 12.30 -4.53 -1.49
N SER A 70 12.08 -5.71 -0.90
CA SER A 70 12.70 -6.94 -1.39
C SER A 70 12.33 -7.18 -2.86
N PHE A 71 13.09 -8.02 -3.55
CA PHE A 71 12.82 -8.34 -4.96
C PHE A 71 11.39 -8.85 -5.17
N ASP A 72 10.93 -9.79 -4.36
CA ASP A 72 9.58 -10.38 -4.47
C ASP A 72 8.48 -9.33 -4.24
N LEU A 73 8.66 -8.45 -3.24
CA LEU A 73 7.73 -7.37 -3.00
C LEU A 73 7.74 -6.38 -4.16
N ARG A 74 8.91 -6.01 -4.68
CA ARG A 74 9.03 -5.14 -5.86
C ARG A 74 8.26 -5.71 -7.05
N GLU A 75 8.39 -7.01 -7.31
CA GLU A 75 7.65 -7.68 -8.38
C GLU A 75 6.14 -7.61 -8.15
N ARG A 76 5.69 -7.87 -6.92
CA ARG A 76 4.26 -7.73 -6.53
C ARG A 76 3.74 -6.31 -6.76
N LEU A 77 4.52 -5.29 -6.38
CA LEU A 77 4.12 -3.88 -6.57
C LEU A 77 4.00 -3.53 -8.07
N VAL A 78 4.99 -3.91 -8.88
CA VAL A 78 4.96 -3.69 -10.34
C VAL A 78 3.80 -4.43 -10.99
N ARG A 79 3.54 -5.68 -10.58
CA ARG A 79 2.40 -6.46 -11.07
C ARG A 79 1.08 -5.77 -10.75
N ALA A 80 0.90 -5.32 -9.50
CA ALA A 80 -0.30 -4.62 -9.07
C ALA A 80 -0.54 -3.32 -9.88
N PHE A 81 0.50 -2.55 -10.16
CA PHE A 81 0.42 -1.39 -11.06
C PHE A 81 -0.07 -1.78 -12.45
N ASN A 82 0.54 -2.80 -13.07
CA ASN A 82 0.17 -3.23 -14.42
C ASN A 82 -1.26 -3.78 -14.48
N GLU A 83 -1.69 -4.51 -13.45
CA GLU A 83 -3.07 -4.99 -13.31
C GLU A 83 -4.05 -3.82 -13.21
N GLY A 84 -3.75 -2.80 -12.40
CA GLY A 84 -4.57 -1.60 -12.28
C GLY A 84 -4.68 -0.83 -13.60
N TYR A 85 -3.55 -0.67 -14.29
CA TYR A 85 -3.52 -0.04 -15.62
C TYR A 85 -4.41 -0.79 -16.62
N THR A 86 -4.27 -2.11 -16.69
CA THR A 86 -5.04 -2.95 -17.62
C THR A 86 -6.53 -2.91 -17.30
N LEU A 87 -6.90 -2.97 -16.01
CA LEU A 87 -8.30 -2.90 -15.59
C LEU A 87 -8.95 -1.56 -15.98
N ALA A 88 -8.25 -0.44 -15.78
CA ALA A 88 -8.74 0.86 -16.19
C ALA A 88 -8.81 0.98 -17.73
N GLN A 89 -7.85 0.38 -18.44
CA GLN A 89 -7.81 0.33 -19.89
C GLN A 89 -8.99 -0.42 -20.50
N ASP A 90 -9.31 -1.59 -19.96
CA ASP A 90 -10.42 -2.41 -20.43
C ASP A 90 -11.77 -1.73 -20.17
N ARG A 91 -11.86 -0.92 -19.10
CA ARG A 91 -13.08 -0.22 -18.70
C ARG A 91 -13.29 1.10 -19.43
N PHE A 92 -12.23 1.88 -19.65
CA PHE A 92 -12.30 3.23 -20.19
C PHE A 92 -11.39 3.36 -21.40
N SER A 93 -11.98 3.51 -22.59
CA SER A 93 -11.24 3.64 -23.86
C SER A 93 -11.02 5.08 -24.32
N TYR A 94 -11.74 6.03 -23.72
CA TYR A 94 -11.61 7.47 -23.96
C TYR A 94 -11.93 8.23 -22.67
N CYS A 95 -11.67 9.55 -22.66
CA CYS A 95 -12.00 10.39 -21.52
C CYS A 95 -13.49 10.82 -21.57
N ASP A 96 -14.22 10.53 -20.50
CA ASP A 96 -15.57 11.02 -20.21
C ASP A 96 -15.75 11.25 -18.71
N ASN A 97 -16.94 11.73 -18.32
CA ASN A 97 -17.26 12.03 -16.93
C ASN A 97 -17.15 10.78 -16.03
N ASP A 98 -17.55 9.61 -16.54
CA ASP A 98 -17.48 8.36 -15.77
C ASP A 98 -16.02 7.96 -15.47
N ALA A 99 -15.11 8.19 -16.43
CA ALA A 99 -13.67 7.98 -16.23
C ALA A 99 -13.09 8.96 -15.20
N GLU A 100 -13.46 10.25 -15.27
CA GLU A 100 -13.02 11.25 -14.29
C GLU A 100 -13.54 10.96 -12.88
N ASP A 101 -14.82 10.62 -12.74
CA ASP A 101 -15.45 10.25 -11.46
C ASP A 101 -14.81 9.00 -10.88
N TYR A 102 -14.52 7.99 -11.72
CA TYR A 102 -13.78 6.82 -11.30
C TYR A 102 -12.39 7.20 -10.80
N ALA A 103 -11.63 8.02 -11.55
CA ALA A 103 -10.32 8.47 -11.11
C ALA A 103 -10.37 9.23 -9.78
N ALA A 104 -11.37 10.06 -9.55
CA ALA A 104 -11.57 10.76 -8.27
C ALA A 104 -11.84 9.77 -7.12
N ALA A 105 -12.73 8.79 -7.32
CA ALA A 105 -13.01 7.75 -6.33
C ALA A 105 -11.75 6.92 -5.99
N ARG A 106 -10.95 6.55 -7.00
CA ARG A 106 -9.71 5.79 -6.80
C ARG A 106 -8.63 6.61 -6.09
N ALA A 107 -8.54 7.91 -6.36
CA ALA A 107 -7.67 8.80 -5.60
C ALA A 107 -8.03 8.82 -4.11
N SER A 108 -9.32 8.88 -3.76
CA SER A 108 -9.78 8.82 -2.35
C SER A 108 -9.43 7.50 -1.67
N VAL A 109 -9.56 6.36 -2.37
CA VAL A 109 -9.08 5.06 -1.85
C VAL A 109 -7.55 5.08 -1.64
N GLY A 110 -6.80 5.71 -2.56
CA GLY A 110 -5.37 5.93 -2.42
C GLY A 110 -4.99 6.70 -1.16
N GLU A 111 -5.73 7.76 -0.82
CA GLU A 111 -5.54 8.53 0.42
C GLU A 111 -5.70 7.66 1.67
N ALA A 112 -6.73 6.81 1.70
CA ALA A 112 -6.94 5.88 2.80
C ALA A 112 -5.78 4.88 2.96
N LEU A 113 -5.23 4.37 1.84
CA LEU A 113 -4.06 3.48 1.86
C LEU A 113 -2.81 4.18 2.40
N VAL A 114 -2.58 5.44 1.98
CA VAL A 114 -1.46 6.25 2.49
C VAL A 114 -1.62 6.52 3.99
N SER A 115 -2.84 6.82 4.46
CA SER A 115 -3.14 6.97 5.89
C SER A 115 -2.79 5.70 6.68
N ASN A 116 -3.18 4.53 6.17
CA ASN A 116 -2.82 3.25 6.81
C ASN A 116 -1.31 2.96 6.82
N LEU A 117 -0.59 3.33 5.75
CA LEU A 117 0.87 3.13 5.64
C LEU A 117 1.66 4.02 6.61
N THR A 118 1.11 5.18 6.97
CA THR A 118 1.77 6.19 7.82
C THR A 118 1.28 6.18 9.26
N ALA A 119 0.12 5.60 9.55
CA ALA A 119 -0.45 5.51 10.90
C ALA A 119 0.53 5.00 11.99
N PRO A 120 1.41 4.00 11.72
CA PRO A 120 2.40 3.57 12.71
C PRO A 120 3.42 4.66 13.06
N LEU A 121 3.79 5.53 12.12
CA LEU A 121 4.72 6.64 12.35
C LEU A 121 4.12 7.64 13.34
N TYR A 122 2.87 8.05 13.09
CA TYR A 122 2.12 8.93 14.01
C TYR A 122 1.87 8.28 15.38
N SER A 123 1.77 6.95 15.45
CA SER A 123 1.63 6.25 16.73
C SER A 123 2.90 6.27 17.57
N ALA A 124 4.07 6.27 16.93
CA ALA A 124 5.36 6.43 17.60
C ALA A 124 5.60 7.88 18.04
N GLU A 125 5.11 8.85 17.26
CA GLU A 125 5.17 10.28 17.60
C GLU A 125 4.21 10.67 18.72
N ARG A 126 3.13 9.92 18.98
CA ARG A 126 2.18 10.18 20.10
C ARG A 126 2.77 10.12 21.51
N GLY A 127 4.04 9.73 21.68
CA GLY A 127 4.79 10.00 22.90
C GLY A 127 5.23 11.47 23.06
N PHE A 128 4.96 12.30 22.05
CA PHE A 128 5.23 13.73 21.97
C PHE A 128 3.89 14.41 21.64
N ASP A 129 3.23 14.99 22.64
CA ASP A 129 1.95 15.69 22.48
C ASP A 129 2.10 16.90 21.53
N ASP A 130 1.88 16.70 20.23
CA ASP A 130 1.72 17.78 19.25
C ASP A 130 0.22 17.91 18.87
N PRO A 131 -0.48 18.95 19.38
CA PRO A 131 -1.89 19.17 19.09
C PRO A 131 -2.18 19.62 17.64
N SER A 132 -1.16 19.78 16.78
CA SER A 132 -1.33 20.23 15.40
C SER A 132 -1.59 19.11 14.37
N VAL A 133 -1.46 17.83 14.75
CA VAL A 133 -1.60 16.71 13.80
C VAL A 133 -3.06 16.24 13.68
N VAL A 134 -3.72 16.61 12.59
CA VAL A 134 -5.07 16.12 12.23
C VAL A 134 -4.96 14.79 11.47
N VAL A 135 -5.37 13.69 12.10
CA VAL A 135 -5.42 12.37 11.45
C VAL A 135 -6.75 12.20 10.71
N VAL A 136 -6.70 12.23 9.37
CA VAL A 136 -7.85 11.91 8.52
C VAL A 136 -7.98 10.39 8.40
N ARG A 137 -9.04 9.83 9.00
CA ARG A 137 -9.44 8.43 8.80
C ARG A 137 -10.47 8.41 7.69
N GLY A 138 -10.10 7.90 6.51
CA GLY A 138 -11.07 7.64 5.45
C GLY A 138 -12.00 6.51 5.90
N GLU A 139 -13.30 6.76 5.97
CA GLU A 139 -14.28 5.69 6.12
C GLU A 139 -14.39 4.97 4.77
N ALA A 140 -13.90 3.72 4.73
CA ALA A 140 -14.19 2.84 3.61
C ALA A 140 -15.67 2.48 3.66
N GLN A 141 -16.44 2.93 2.68
CA GLN A 141 -17.75 2.34 2.33
C GLN A 141 -17.54 1.22 1.32
#